data_AF-A0A7W1D2T7-F1
#
_entry.id   AF-A0A7W1D2T7-F1
#
_cell.length_a   1.000
_cell.length_b   1.000
_cell.length_c   1.000
_cell.angle_alpha   90.00
_cell.angle_beta   90.00
_cell.angle_gamma   90.00
#
_symmetry.space_group_name_H-M   'P 1'
#
loop_
_entity.id
_entity.type
_entity.pdbx_description
1 polymer ?
#
loop_
_entity_poly.entity_id
_entity_poly.type
_entity_poly.pdbx_seq_one_letter_code
_entity_poly.pdbx_strand_id
1 'polypeptide(L)'
;MARPPVSETPRGPVAPAEAAAHAGEDAALRGAAEIAGPGDRAALATQEPPAGQPSHVYPLGSRLNEAGHLEIGGCDVLEIAREFGTPAYVYAEDHIRARAAAYREAFAARTDRFQILYASKAFPHVAANRILSDEGLSCDVASGGELYMALRGGFAP
;
A
#
# COMPACT_ATOMS: atom_id res chain seq x y z
N MET A 1 31.21 -42.72 2.80
CA MET A 1 29.84 -42.74 3.35
C MET A 1 28.94 -42.05 2.32
N ALA A 2 28.18 -42.82 1.55
CA ALA A 2 27.42 -42.32 0.40
C ALA A 2 26.05 -41.78 0.85
N ARG A 3 25.59 -40.65 0.28
CA ARG A 3 24.23 -40.09 0.53
C ARG A 3 23.17 -41.08 0.01
N PRO A 4 22.04 -41.26 0.72
CA PRO A 4 20.93 -42.04 0.17
C PRO A 4 20.28 -41.31 -1.01
N PRO A 5 19.71 -42.04 -1.98
CA PRO A 5 19.05 -41.43 -3.14
C PRO A 5 17.72 -40.78 -2.73
N VAL A 6 17.43 -39.63 -3.33
CA VAL A 6 16.15 -38.92 -3.18
C VAL A 6 15.10 -39.67 -4.01
N SER A 7 14.01 -40.09 -3.38
CA SER A 7 12.89 -40.72 -4.09
C SER A 7 12.15 -39.68 -4.93
N GLU A 8 12.28 -39.74 -6.25
CA GLU A 8 11.44 -38.97 -7.17
C GLU A 8 10.06 -39.61 -7.25
N THR A 9 9.07 -39.01 -6.58
CA THR A 9 7.67 -39.35 -6.82
C THR A 9 7.30 -38.90 -8.24
N PRO A 10 6.67 -39.74 -9.09
CA PRO A 10 6.32 -39.33 -10.44
C PRO A 10 5.27 -38.20 -10.37
N ARG A 11 5.61 -37.03 -10.94
CA ARG A 11 4.60 -36.01 -11.24
C ARG A 11 3.74 -36.55 -12.37
N GLY A 12 2.47 -36.83 -12.08
CA GLY A 12 1.48 -37.11 -13.12
C GLY A 12 1.37 -35.95 -14.11
N PRO A 13 0.76 -36.16 -15.29
CA PRO A 13 0.66 -35.13 -16.31
C PRO A 13 -0.03 -33.89 -15.74
N VAL A 14 0.65 -32.74 -15.86
CA VAL A 14 0.02 -31.44 -15.63
C VAL A 14 -0.98 -31.23 -16.76
N ALA A 15 -2.26 -31.13 -16.41
CA ALA A 15 -3.31 -30.86 -17.38
C ALA A 15 -2.97 -29.58 -18.18
N PRO A 16 -3.26 -29.53 -19.49
CA PRO A 16 -3.03 -28.32 -20.27
C PRO A 16 -3.87 -27.18 -19.68
N ALA A 17 -3.29 -25.98 -19.63
CA ALA A 17 -4.03 -24.78 -19.29
C ALA A 17 -5.15 -24.59 -20.32
N GLU A 18 -6.39 -24.91 -19.94
CA GLU A 18 -7.54 -24.60 -20.77
C GLU A 18 -7.66 -23.08 -20.88
N ALA A 19 -7.54 -22.59 -22.11
CA ALA A 19 -7.88 -21.23 -22.47
C ALA A 19 -9.39 -21.04 -22.25
N ALA A 20 -9.77 -20.45 -21.12
CA ALA A 20 -11.14 -20.01 -20.88
C ALA A 20 -11.42 -18.83 -21.82
N ALA A 21 -12.15 -19.11 -22.90
CA ALA A 21 -12.69 -18.10 -23.80
C ALA A 21 -13.69 -17.18 -23.08
N HIS A 22 -13.59 -15.89 -23.36
CA HIS A 22 -14.50 -14.83 -22.94
C HIS A 22 -15.97 -15.15 -23.24
N ALA A 23 -16.77 -15.37 -22.19
CA ALA A 23 -18.21 -15.19 -22.22
C ALA A 23 -18.74 -15.08 -20.78
N GLY A 24 -18.77 -13.87 -20.23
CA GLY A 24 -19.33 -13.65 -18.89
C GLY A 24 -19.13 -12.27 -18.25
N GLU A 25 -18.58 -11.28 -18.97
CA GLU A 25 -18.22 -9.99 -18.38
C GLU A 25 -19.39 -9.00 -18.15
N ASP A 26 -20.62 -9.30 -18.58
CA ASP A 26 -21.68 -8.28 -18.63
C ASP A 26 -22.74 -8.35 -17.50
N ALA A 27 -22.66 -9.33 -16.59
CA ALA A 27 -23.66 -9.54 -15.54
C ALA A 27 -23.18 -9.23 -14.11
N ALA A 28 -21.87 -9.26 -13.85
CA ALA A 28 -21.33 -9.06 -12.50
C ALA A 28 -21.14 -7.57 -12.11
N LEU A 29 -21.17 -6.64 -13.08
CA LEU A 29 -21.03 -5.20 -12.82
C LEU A 29 -22.32 -4.51 -12.36
N ARG A 30 -23.48 -5.18 -12.36
CA ARG A 30 -24.77 -4.54 -12.02
C ARG A 30 -25.04 -4.36 -10.51
N GLY A 31 -24.11 -4.76 -9.64
CA GLY A 31 -24.19 -4.57 -8.20
C GLY A 31 -23.14 -3.63 -7.60
N ALA A 32 -22.25 -3.08 -8.42
CA ALA A 32 -21.16 -2.23 -7.97
C ALA A 32 -21.42 -0.77 -8.36
N ALA A 33 -21.53 0.07 -7.34
CA ALA A 33 -21.59 1.53 -7.38
C ALA A 33 -22.96 2.15 -7.75
N GLU A 34 -23.78 2.37 -6.71
CA GLU A 34 -24.35 3.71 -6.58
C GLU A 34 -23.18 4.67 -6.39
N ILE A 35 -22.66 5.16 -7.53
CA ILE A 35 -21.85 6.36 -7.55
C ILE A 35 -22.77 7.52 -7.16
N ALA A 36 -22.49 8.10 -6.00
CA ALA A 36 -22.99 9.39 -5.54
C ALA A 36 -23.27 10.32 -6.74
N GLY A 37 -24.53 10.76 -6.87
CA GLY A 37 -24.96 11.60 -7.98
C GLY A 37 -24.23 12.95 -7.99
N PRO A 38 -24.40 13.79 -9.02
CA PRO A 38 -23.74 15.09 -9.13
C PRO A 38 -23.95 16.03 -7.91
N GLY A 39 -24.95 15.76 -7.07
CA GLY A 39 -25.23 16.49 -5.81
C GLY A 39 -24.41 16.07 -4.58
N ASP A 40 -23.74 14.91 -4.59
CA ASP A 40 -23.01 14.38 -3.42
C ASP A 40 -21.56 14.88 -3.32
N ARG A 41 -21.07 15.63 -4.33
CA ARG A 41 -19.74 16.26 -4.25
C ARG A 41 -19.67 17.36 -3.19
N ALA A 42 -20.81 17.88 -2.75
CA ALA A 42 -20.89 18.82 -1.63
C ALA A 42 -20.69 18.15 -0.26
N ALA A 43 -20.81 16.82 -0.17
CA ALA A 43 -20.65 16.04 1.07
C ALA A 43 -19.21 15.60 1.36
N LEU A 44 -18.26 15.84 0.44
CA LEU A 44 -16.84 16.03 0.79
C LEU A 44 -16.71 17.40 1.47
N ALA A 45 -17.42 17.56 2.59
CA ALA A 45 -17.45 18.76 3.36
C ALA A 45 -16.01 19.13 3.69
N THR A 46 -15.61 20.33 3.27
CA THR A 46 -14.48 21.07 3.84
C THR A 46 -14.82 21.35 5.30
N GLN A 47 -14.78 20.33 6.16
CA GLN A 47 -14.79 20.54 7.59
C GLN A 47 -13.43 21.17 7.92
N GLU A 48 -13.49 22.44 8.24
CA GLU A 48 -12.35 23.18 8.75
C GLU A 48 -11.83 22.42 9.99
N PRO A 49 -10.53 22.08 10.04
CA PRO A 49 -10.01 21.31 11.15
C PRO A 49 -10.20 22.08 12.47
N PRO A 50 -10.28 21.37 13.61
CA PRO A 50 -10.33 22.02 14.91
C PRO A 50 -9.20 23.05 15.05
N ALA A 51 -9.46 24.16 15.72
CA ALA A 51 -8.47 25.23 15.89
C ALA A 51 -7.15 24.66 16.44
N GLY A 52 -6.05 24.90 15.72
CA GLY A 52 -4.73 24.38 16.07
C GLY A 52 -4.38 22.98 15.55
N GLN A 53 -5.24 22.36 14.73
CA GLN A 53 -4.96 21.07 14.10
C GLN A 53 -4.78 21.18 12.58
N PRO A 54 -3.82 20.45 12.00
CA PRO A 54 -3.72 20.33 10.55
C PRO A 54 -4.96 19.65 9.95
N SER A 55 -5.23 19.92 8.67
CA SER A 55 -6.32 19.26 7.95
C SER A 55 -6.08 17.76 7.79
N HIS A 56 -7.15 17.00 7.52
CA HIS A 56 -7.11 15.55 7.28
C HIS A 56 -6.29 15.14 6.03
N VAL A 57 -5.81 16.10 5.25
CA VAL A 57 -4.95 15.87 4.07
C VAL A 57 -3.51 15.56 4.51
N TYR A 58 -3.08 16.03 5.68
CA TYR A 58 -1.77 15.71 6.23
C TYR A 58 -1.70 14.26 6.74
N PRO A 59 -0.49 13.69 6.87
CA PRO A 59 -0.35 12.37 7.46
C PRO A 59 -1.01 12.27 8.85
N LEU A 60 -1.70 11.17 9.12
CA LEU A 60 -2.10 10.72 10.47
C LEU A 60 -1.07 11.10 11.55
N GLY A 61 -1.56 11.71 12.64
CA GLY A 61 -0.73 12.16 13.75
C GLY A 61 0.00 13.49 13.53
N SER A 62 -0.17 14.16 12.38
CA SER A 62 0.36 15.51 12.18
C SER A 62 -0.32 16.51 13.11
N ARG A 63 0.47 17.43 13.68
CA ARG A 63 -0.03 18.45 14.61
C ARG A 63 0.73 19.77 14.45
N LEU A 64 0.20 20.84 15.03
CA LEU A 64 0.98 22.04 15.31
C LEU A 64 1.58 21.91 16.70
N ASN A 65 2.88 22.19 16.85
CA ASN A 65 3.53 22.20 18.15
C ASN A 65 3.28 23.52 18.91
N GLU A 66 3.85 23.65 20.11
CA GLU A 66 3.66 24.84 20.96
C GLU A 66 4.17 26.14 20.32
N ALA A 67 5.13 26.04 19.39
CA ALA A 67 5.63 27.17 18.59
C ALA A 67 4.77 27.47 17.34
N GLY A 68 3.73 26.67 17.08
CA GLY A 68 2.88 26.79 15.90
C GLY A 68 3.49 26.19 14.63
N HIS A 69 4.57 25.42 14.73
CA HIS A 69 5.18 24.73 13.59
C HIS A 69 4.48 23.42 13.29
N LEU A 70 4.45 23.02 12.03
CA LEU A 70 3.94 21.71 11.62
C LEU A 70 4.92 20.61 12.04
N GLU A 71 4.39 19.60 12.74
CA GLU A 71 5.08 18.35 13.05
C GLU A 71 4.46 17.18 12.28
N ILE A 72 5.32 16.37 11.65
CA ILE A 72 4.93 15.15 10.92
C ILE A 72 5.73 13.99 11.51
N GLY A 73 5.04 12.93 11.96
CA GLY A 73 5.70 11.77 12.58
C GLY A 73 6.50 12.12 13.85
N GLY A 74 6.11 13.19 14.55
CA GLY A 74 6.83 13.70 15.71
C GLY A 74 8.04 14.59 15.40
N CYS A 75 8.29 14.90 14.13
CA CYS A 75 9.41 15.75 13.70
C CYS A 75 8.93 17.13 13.26
N ASP A 76 9.53 18.19 13.79
CA ASP A 76 9.30 19.57 13.34
C ASP A 76 9.83 19.77 11.91
N VAL A 77 8.95 20.20 11.00
CA VAL A 77 9.27 20.37 9.58
C VAL A 77 10.31 21.47 9.34
N LEU A 78 10.40 22.49 10.21
CA LEU A 78 11.45 23.51 10.10
C LEU A 78 12.83 22.96 10.49
N GLU A 79 12.89 22.07 11.48
CA GLU A 79 14.15 21.38 11.82
C GLU A 79 14.59 20.44 10.70
N ILE A 80 13.65 19.71 10.09
CA ILE A 80 13.92 18.90 8.89
C ILE A 80 14.49 19.78 7.77
N ALA A 81 13.86 20.93 7.49
CA ALA A 81 14.32 21.84 6.45
C ALA A 81 15.72 22.42 6.74
N ARG A 82 16.02 22.66 8.02
CA ARG A 82 17.34 23.15 8.47
C ARG A 82 18.42 22.07 8.34
N GLU A 83 18.09 20.82 8.67
CA GLU A 83 19.03 19.70 8.64
C GLU A 83 19.27 19.16 7.23
N PHE A 84 18.22 18.95 6.45
CA PHE A 84 18.28 18.27 5.15
C PHE A 84 18.19 19.22 3.95
N GLY A 85 17.89 20.51 4.17
CA GLY A 85 17.69 21.50 3.12
C GLY A 85 16.32 21.42 2.46
N THR A 86 16.08 22.26 1.45
CA THR A 86 14.83 22.27 0.67
C THR A 86 15.10 22.28 -0.84
N PRO A 87 14.23 21.64 -1.66
CA PRO A 87 13.00 20.92 -1.29
C PRO A 87 13.27 19.58 -0.59
N ALA A 88 12.42 19.25 0.40
CA ALA A 88 12.46 17.97 1.13
C ALA A 88 11.13 17.23 1.02
N TYR A 89 11.19 15.92 0.76
CA TYR A 89 10.03 15.03 0.78
C TYR A 89 10.01 14.25 2.10
N VAL A 90 8.98 14.48 2.91
CA VAL A 90 8.84 13.85 4.23
C VAL A 90 7.75 12.78 4.15
N TYR A 91 8.12 11.54 4.45
CA TYR A 91 7.19 10.40 4.48
C TYR A 91 7.02 9.92 5.92
N ALA A 92 5.79 9.93 6.42
CA ALA A 92 5.48 9.41 7.75
C ALA A 92 5.32 7.88 7.69
N GLU A 93 6.26 7.14 8.28
CA GLU A 93 6.23 5.67 8.30
C GLU A 93 4.96 5.13 8.97
N ASP A 94 4.57 5.67 10.13
CA ASP A 94 3.37 5.24 10.85
C ASP A 94 2.11 5.41 10.00
N HIS A 95 2.06 6.44 9.15
CA HIS A 95 0.95 6.60 8.20
C HIS A 95 0.93 5.47 7.18
N ILE A 96 2.08 5.13 6.61
CA ILE A 96 2.20 4.05 5.60
C ILE A 96 1.76 2.72 6.22
N ARG A 97 2.24 2.41 7.44
CA ARG A 97 1.84 1.21 8.19
C ARG A 97 0.35 1.18 8.49
N ALA A 98 -0.21 2.28 9.00
CA ALA A 98 -1.63 2.38 9.30
C ALA A 98 -2.50 2.18 8.04
N ARG A 99 -2.07 2.69 6.88
CA ARG A 99 -2.77 2.44 5.61
C ARG A 99 -2.71 0.98 5.19
N ALA A 100 -1.54 0.34 5.31
CA ALA A 100 -1.37 -1.07 5.01
C ALA A 100 -2.29 -1.96 5.87
N ALA A 101 -2.30 -1.71 7.19
CA ALA A 101 -3.17 -2.38 8.14
C ALA A 101 -4.66 -2.19 7.80
N ALA A 102 -5.09 -0.96 7.52
CA ALA A 102 -6.48 -0.65 7.18
C ALA A 102 -6.98 -1.42 5.95
N TYR A 103 -6.15 -1.58 4.91
CA TYR A 103 -6.52 -2.42 3.77
C TYR A 103 -6.64 -3.89 4.17
N ARG A 104 -5.67 -4.43 4.92
CA ARG A 104 -5.71 -5.83 5.35
C ARG A 104 -6.95 -6.13 6.20
N GLU A 105 -7.25 -5.28 7.18
CA GLU A 105 -8.41 -5.43 8.07
C GLU A 105 -9.74 -5.35 7.30
N ALA A 106 -9.85 -4.40 6.35
CA ALA A 106 -11.07 -4.22 5.58
C ALA A 106 -11.42 -5.44 4.70
N PHE A 107 -10.42 -6.11 4.13
CA PHE A 107 -10.61 -7.32 3.33
C PHE A 107 -10.76 -8.57 4.20
N ALA A 108 -9.99 -8.69 5.29
CA ALA A 108 -10.13 -9.79 6.24
C ALA A 108 -11.53 -9.87 6.87
N ALA A 109 -12.21 -8.73 7.05
CA ALA A 109 -13.59 -8.71 7.52
C ALA A 109 -14.62 -9.30 6.52
N ARG A 110 -14.23 -9.59 5.27
CA ARG A 110 -15.12 -10.03 4.18
C ARG A 110 -14.77 -11.40 3.62
N THR A 111 -13.49 -11.76 3.61
CA THR A 111 -13.00 -13.02 3.03
C THR A 111 -11.63 -13.38 3.61
N ASP A 112 -11.37 -14.67 3.78
CA ASP A 112 -10.04 -15.18 4.13
C ASP A 112 -9.12 -15.33 2.91
N ARG A 113 -9.67 -15.15 1.70
CA ARG A 113 -8.94 -15.28 0.43
C ARG A 113 -8.79 -13.92 -0.22
N PHE A 114 -7.71 -13.23 0.09
CA PHE A 114 -7.32 -11.98 -0.54
C PHE A 114 -5.81 -11.79 -0.49
N GLN A 115 -5.33 -10.87 -1.31
CA GLN A 115 -3.95 -10.38 -1.30
C GLN A 115 -4.00 -8.87 -1.57
N ILE A 116 -3.22 -8.11 -0.80
CA ILE A 116 -3.09 -6.66 -1.01
C ILE A 116 -1.75 -6.42 -1.70
N LEU A 117 -1.81 -5.89 -2.92
CA LEU A 117 -0.62 -5.58 -3.71
C LEU A 117 -0.35 -4.08 -3.66
N TYR A 118 0.83 -3.72 -3.15
CA TYR A 118 1.36 -2.37 -3.31
C TYR A 118 1.89 -2.17 -4.73
N ALA A 119 1.37 -1.17 -5.44
CA ALA A 119 1.89 -0.78 -6.74
C ALA A 119 3.20 -0.01 -6.58
N SER A 120 4.33 -0.66 -6.87
CA SER A 120 5.69 -0.09 -6.76
C SER A 120 5.85 1.27 -7.43
N LYS A 121 5.12 1.51 -8.54
CA LYS A 121 5.16 2.72 -9.37
C LYS A 121 4.74 3.97 -8.60
N ALA A 122 3.96 3.82 -7.53
CA ALA A 122 3.53 4.95 -6.70
C ALA A 122 4.71 5.61 -5.98
N PHE A 123 5.65 4.80 -5.47
CA PHE A 123 6.88 5.27 -4.84
C PHE A 123 7.93 4.14 -4.81
N PRO A 124 8.73 4.00 -5.89
CA PRO A 124 9.65 2.87 -6.04
C PRO A 124 10.92 3.09 -5.21
N HIS A 125 10.83 2.84 -3.91
CA HIS A 125 11.90 3.06 -2.94
C HIS A 125 12.06 1.86 -2.01
N VAL A 126 13.30 1.43 -1.77
CA VAL A 126 13.61 0.22 -0.97
C VAL A 126 13.08 0.33 0.45
N ALA A 127 13.12 1.51 1.07
CA ALA A 127 12.59 1.69 2.43
C ALA A 127 11.07 1.53 2.49
N ALA A 128 10.33 2.05 1.50
CA ALA A 128 8.88 1.89 1.43
C ALA A 128 8.51 0.43 1.19
N ASN A 129 9.22 -0.23 0.27
CA ASN A 129 9.04 -1.66 0.03
C ASN A 129 9.28 -2.49 1.29
N ARG A 130 10.29 -2.14 2.09
CA ARG A 130 10.55 -2.81 3.37
C ARG A 130 9.43 -2.65 4.37
N ILE A 131 8.95 -1.42 4.57
CA ILE A 131 7.81 -1.16 5.46
C ILE A 131 6.61 -2.02 5.04
N LEU A 132 6.27 -2.01 3.74
CA LEU A 132 5.10 -2.72 3.22
C LEU A 132 5.26 -4.24 3.22
N SER A 133 6.48 -4.74 3.02
CA SER A 133 6.81 -6.16 3.19
C SER A 133 6.67 -6.59 4.65
N ASP A 134 7.14 -5.78 5.60
CA ASP A 134 7.01 -6.03 7.04
C ASP A 134 5.52 -6.04 7.48
N GLU A 135 4.67 -5.21 6.84
CA GLU A 135 3.21 -5.20 7.05
C GLU A 135 2.47 -6.40 6.39
N GLY A 136 3.20 -7.27 5.68
CA GLY A 136 2.66 -8.48 5.05
C GLY A 136 1.90 -8.23 3.75
N LEU A 137 2.17 -7.12 3.06
CA LEU A 137 1.64 -6.88 1.72
C LEU A 137 2.43 -7.68 0.68
N SER A 138 1.89 -7.74 -0.54
CA SER A 138 2.62 -8.15 -1.74
C SER A 138 2.92 -6.93 -2.60
N CYS A 139 3.69 -7.08 -3.68
CA CYS A 139 4.09 -5.96 -4.53
C CYS A 139 3.79 -6.25 -6.00
N ASP A 140 3.09 -5.31 -6.65
CA ASP A 140 2.98 -5.25 -8.12
C ASP A 140 4.19 -4.50 -8.69
N VAL A 141 4.88 -5.12 -9.64
CA VAL A 141 6.07 -4.57 -10.33
C VAL A 141 5.87 -4.67 -11.85
N ALA A 142 6.31 -3.65 -12.59
CA ALA A 142 6.20 -3.59 -14.06
C ALA A 142 7.53 -3.48 -14.80
N SER A 143 8.66 -3.47 -14.08
CA SER A 143 9.97 -3.40 -14.70
C SER A 143 11.01 -4.19 -13.92
N GLY A 144 12.11 -4.55 -14.56
CA GLY A 144 13.23 -5.22 -13.89
C GLY A 144 13.84 -4.38 -12.77
N GLY A 145 13.83 -3.05 -12.89
CA GLY A 145 14.27 -2.14 -11.85
C GLY A 145 13.35 -2.12 -10.63
N GLU A 146 12.04 -2.14 -10.85
CA GLU A 146 11.05 -2.28 -9.77
C GLU A 146 11.16 -3.64 -9.07
N LEU A 147 11.30 -4.73 -9.83
CA LEU A 147 11.51 -6.06 -9.26
C LEU A 147 12.77 -6.09 -8.41
N TYR A 148 13.88 -5.52 -8.90
CA TYR A 148 15.11 -5.41 -8.13
C TYR A 148 14.90 -4.67 -6.81
N MET A 149 14.22 -3.52 -6.82
CA MET A 149 13.92 -2.76 -5.60
C MET A 149 12.95 -3.47 -4.66
N ALA A 150 11.99 -4.23 -5.17
CA ALA A 150 11.05 -5.02 -4.37
C ALA A 150 11.78 -6.13 -3.61
N LEU A 151 12.63 -6.89 -4.31
CA LEU A 151 13.48 -7.94 -3.70
C LEU A 151 14.43 -7.36 -2.65
N ARG A 152 15.05 -6.20 -2.94
CA ARG A 152 15.91 -5.49 -1.98
C ARG A 152 15.13 -4.95 -0.77
N GLY A 153 13.85 -4.67 -0.94
CA GLY A 153 12.92 -4.28 0.12
C GLY A 153 12.48 -5.46 1.00
N GLY A 154 12.72 -6.71 0.60
CA GLY A 154 12.37 -7.89 1.40
C GLY A 154 11.12 -8.64 0.93
N PHE A 155 10.49 -8.21 -0.17
CA PHE A 155 9.42 -9.00 -0.78
C PHE A 155 9.96 -10.34 -1.30
N ALA A 156 9.22 -11.42 -1.07
CA ALA A 156 9.48 -12.73 -1.65
C ALA A 156 8.90 -12.81 -3.08
N PRO A 157 9.61 -13.46 -4.03
CA PRO A 157 9.13 -13.71 -5.38
C PRO A 157 8.08 -14.83 -5.47
#